data_AF-A0A967E367-F1
#
_entry.id   AF-A0A967E367-F1
#
_cell.length_a   1.000
_cell.length_b   1.000
_cell.length_c   1.000
_cell.angle_alpha   90.00
_cell.angle_beta   90.00
_cell.angle_gamma   90.00
#
_symmetry.space_group_name_H-M   'P 1'
#
loop_
_entity.id
_entity.type
_entity.pdbx_description
1 polymer ?
#
loop_
_entity_poly.entity_id
_entity_poly.type
_entity_poly.pdbx_seq_one_letter_code
_entity_poly.pdbx_strand_id
1 'polypeptide(L)'
;MQSMKISLVVLVGALTGAGCAPTQLGENYGTAYYTMLESQILDTTAGRTQDPVVGLEGKAAMISIEQYRKTFEQRDAGFNRSLITSGIKTN
;
A
#
# COMPACT_ATOMS: atom_id res chain seq x y z
N MET A 1 -36.64 -20.71 17.27
CA MET A 1 -36.59 -19.35 16.67
C MET A 1 -36.10 -18.27 17.63
N GLN A 2 -36.46 -18.28 18.92
CA GLN A 2 -36.04 -17.27 19.89
C GLN A 2 -34.53 -17.32 20.22
N SER A 3 -33.95 -18.52 20.33
CA SER A 3 -32.52 -18.74 20.53
C SER A 3 -31.64 -18.22 19.37
N MET A 4 -32.14 -18.30 18.13
CA MET A 4 -31.44 -17.81 16.94
C MET A 4 -31.37 -16.28 16.89
N LYS A 5 -32.43 -15.60 17.37
CA LYS A 5 -32.46 -14.13 17.48
C LYS A 5 -31.51 -13.61 18.55
N ILE A 6 -31.40 -14.32 19.69
CA ILE A 6 -30.47 -13.95 20.77
C ILE A 6 -29.02 -14.09 20.32
N SER A 7 -28.69 -15.17 19.59
CA SER A 7 -27.34 -15.38 19.04
C SER A 7 -26.92 -14.25 18.09
N LEU A 8 -27.83 -13.80 17.22
CA LEU A 8 -27.57 -12.69 16.29
C LEU A 8 -27.31 -11.36 17.02
N VAL A 9 -28.09 -11.06 18.06
CA VAL A 9 -27.93 -9.83 18.85
C VAL A 9 -26.61 -9.82 19.61
N VAL A 10 -26.19 -10.96 20.16
CA VAL A 10 -24.88 -11.10 20.83
C VAL A 10 -23.74 -10.93 19.83
N LEU A 11 -23.85 -11.51 18.64
CA LEU A 11 -22.83 -11.37 17.59
C LEU A 11 -22.69 -9.91 17.12
N VAL A 12 -23.81 -9.21 16.88
CA VAL A 12 -23.80 -7.81 16.46
C VAL A 12 -23.26 -6.90 17.57
N GLY A 13 -23.62 -7.16 18.83
CA GLY A 13 -23.08 -6.42 19.98
C GLY A 13 -21.58 -6.62 20.19
N ALA A 14 -21.04 -7.81 19.91
CA ALA A 14 -19.61 -8.07 19.97
C ALA A 14 -18.83 -7.34 18.85
N LEU A 15 -19.41 -7.27 17.65
CA LEU A 15 -18.77 -6.63 16.48
C LEU A 15 -18.77 -5.10 16.57
N THR A 16 -19.79 -4.48 17.15
CA THR A 16 -19.84 -3.01 17.30
C THR A 16 -18.88 -2.50 18.39
N GLY A 17 -18.54 -3.32 19.38
CA GLY A 17 -17.55 -2.99 20.40
C GLY A 17 -16.09 -3.08 19.93
N ALA A 18 -15.82 -3.87 18.89
CA ALA A 18 -14.46 -4.08 18.38
C ALA A 18 -13.95 -2.95 17.44
N GLY A 19 -14.84 -2.07 16.98
CA GLY A 19 -14.49 -0.99 16.05
C GLY A 19 -13.85 0.25 16.69
N CYS A 20 -13.91 0.40 18.02
CA CYS A 20 -13.36 1.55 18.74
C CYS A 20 -11.99 1.19 19.33
N ALA A 21 -11.06 0.74 18.47
CA ALA A 21 -9.68 0.58 18.87
C ALA A 21 -8.99 1.95 18.81
N PRO A 22 -8.17 2.32 19.82
CA PRO A 22 -7.38 3.53 19.75
C PRO A 22 -6.49 3.48 18.51
N THR A 23 -6.45 4.58 17.77
CA THR A 23 -5.56 4.70 16.63
C THR A 23 -4.12 4.57 17.12
N GLN A 24 -3.33 3.71 16.48
CA GLN A 24 -1.90 3.55 16.79
C GLN A 24 -1.06 4.74 16.32
N LEU A 25 -1.70 5.78 15.77
CA LEU A 25 -1.11 7.07 15.39
C LEU A 25 -0.73 7.87 16.65
N GLY A 26 0.17 7.33 17.47
CA GLY A 26 0.81 8.03 18.59
C GLY A 26 2.13 8.68 18.16
N GLU A 27 2.97 9.07 19.15
CA GLU A 27 4.28 9.71 18.93
C GLU A 27 5.21 8.91 17.98
N ASN A 28 5.03 7.58 17.90
CA ASN A 28 5.77 6.68 17.01
C ASN A 28 5.04 6.43 15.68
N TYR A 29 4.60 7.50 15.01
CA TYR A 29 3.88 7.42 13.73
C TYR A 29 4.61 6.56 12.68
N GLY A 30 5.94 6.68 12.60
CA GLY A 30 6.75 5.89 11.67
C GLY A 30 6.59 4.39 11.90
N THR A 31 6.73 3.93 13.15
CA THR A 31 6.55 2.53 13.52
C THR A 31 5.11 2.07 13.27
N ALA A 32 4.12 2.87 13.68
CA ALA A 32 2.71 2.55 13.47
C ALA A 32 2.37 2.43 11.98
N TYR A 33 2.96 3.28 11.13
CA TYR A 33 2.81 3.21 9.68
C TYR A 33 3.36 1.88 9.13
N TYR A 34 4.57 1.48 9.52
CA TYR A 34 5.15 0.21 9.04
C TYR A 34 4.40 -1.02 9.56
N THR A 35 3.93 -1.01 10.81
CA THR A 35 3.11 -2.10 11.36
C THR A 35 1.76 -2.22 10.64
N MET A 36 1.11 -1.09 10.36
CA MET A 36 -0.13 -1.05 9.60
C MET A 36 0.07 -1.49 8.14
N LEU A 37 1.17 -1.08 7.52
CA LEU A 37 1.58 -1.56 6.20
C LEU A 37 1.81 -3.08 6.20
N GLU A 38 2.55 -3.60 7.18
CA GLU A 38 2.82 -5.04 7.34
C GLU A 38 1.53 -5.86 7.53
N SER A 39 0.56 -5.34 8.29
CA SER A 39 -0.75 -5.99 8.46
C SER A 39 -1.61 -6.04 7.19
N GLN A 40 -1.34 -5.17 6.22
CA GLN A 40 -2.09 -5.07 4.96
C GLN A 40 -1.38 -5.74 3.79
N ILE A 41 -0.05 -5.87 3.88
CA ILE A 41 0.75 -6.57 2.88
C ILE A 41 0.47 -8.06 3.01
N LEU A 42 -0.12 -8.65 1.96
CA LEU A 42 -0.38 -10.10 1.90
C LEU A 42 0.91 -10.93 1.94
N ASP A 43 2.00 -10.40 1.39
CA ASP A 43 3.31 -11.05 1.34
C ASP A 43 4.43 -10.02 1.55
N THR A 44 5.08 -10.07 2.72
CA THR A 44 6.15 -9.15 3.12
C THR A 44 7.42 -9.28 2.27
N THR A 45 7.50 -10.31 1.42
CA THR A 45 8.56 -10.55 0.45
C THR A 45 8.23 -10.03 -0.95
N ALA A 46 6.99 -9.59 -1.19
CA ALA A 46 6.58 -9.05 -2.48
C ALA A 46 7.50 -7.91 -2.94
N GLY A 47 7.97 -8.00 -4.19
CA GLY A 47 8.89 -7.02 -4.79
C GLY A 47 10.37 -7.20 -4.43
N ARG A 48 10.75 -8.15 -3.56
CA ARG A 48 12.17 -8.53 -3.37
C ARG A 48 12.74 -9.22 -4.61
N THR A 49 11.90 -9.98 -5.30
CA THR A 49 12.23 -10.64 -6.56
C THR A 49 11.49 -9.95 -7.69
N GLN A 50 12.11 -9.91 -8.86
CA GLN A 50 11.56 -9.33 -10.08
C GLN A 50 10.68 -10.31 -10.86
N ASP A 51 10.54 -11.54 -10.38
CA ASP A 51 9.72 -12.54 -11.05
C ASP A 51 8.23 -12.15 -11.01
N PRO A 52 7.49 -12.42 -12.09
CA PRO A 52 6.04 -12.27 -12.07
C PRO A 52 5.44 -13.17 -10.98
N VAL A 53 4.36 -12.71 -10.34
CA VAL A 53 3.60 -13.55 -9.41
C VAL A 53 2.96 -14.72 -10.13
N VAL A 54 2.69 -15.80 -9.38
CA VAL A 54 2.10 -17.02 -9.92
C VAL A 54 0.76 -16.69 -10.62
N GLY A 55 0.62 -17.11 -11.88
CA GLY A 55 -0.54 -16.83 -12.73
C GLY A 55 -0.38 -15.67 -13.71
N LEU A 56 0.70 -14.89 -13.65
CA LEU A 56 1.02 -13.81 -14.61
C LEU A 56 2.19 -14.15 -15.56
N GLU A 57 2.59 -15.41 -15.65
CA GLU A 57 3.69 -15.88 -16.50
C GLU A 57 3.26 -16.06 -17.97
N GLY A 58 1.97 -15.92 -18.26
CA GLY A 58 1.43 -16.02 -19.61
C GLY A 58 1.96 -14.92 -20.54
N LYS A 59 2.13 -15.26 -21.83
CA LYS A 59 2.74 -14.36 -22.83
C LYS A 59 2.08 -12.96 -22.89
N ALA A 60 0.76 -12.87 -22.74
CA ALA A 60 0.05 -11.60 -22.73
C ALA A 60 0.26 -10.78 -21.44
N ALA A 61 0.29 -11.45 -20.29
CA ALA A 61 0.56 -10.82 -19.00
C ALA A 61 2.01 -10.31 -18.89
N MET A 62 2.96 -11.04 -19.49
CA MET A 62 4.35 -10.59 -19.56
C MET A 62 4.52 -9.28 -20.35
N ILE A 63 3.71 -9.04 -21.38
CA ILE A 63 3.75 -7.78 -22.14
C ILE A 63 3.33 -6.58 -21.26
N SER A 64 2.28 -6.74 -20.45
CA SER A 64 1.84 -5.66 -19.56
C SER A 64 2.84 -5.41 -18.43
N ILE A 65 3.42 -6.47 -17.85
CA ILE A 65 4.48 -6.36 -16.84
C ILE A 65 5.70 -5.67 -17.42
N GLU A 66 6.13 -6.05 -18.62
CA GLU A 66 7.28 -5.46 -19.30
C GLU A 66 7.05 -3.97 -19.61
N GLN A 67 5.86 -3.63 -20.11
CA GLN A 67 5.50 -2.23 -20.38
C GLN A 67 5.49 -1.40 -19.10
N TYR A 68 4.96 -1.95 -18.00
CA TYR A 68 5.00 -1.32 -16.69
C TYR A 68 6.44 -1.07 -16.23
N ARG A 69 7.34 -2.06 -16.35
CA ARG A 69 8.76 -1.93 -16.01
C ARG A 69 9.46 -0.78 -16.75
N LYS A 70 9.23 -0.69 -18.07
CA LYS A 70 9.79 0.39 -18.91
C LYS A 70 9.37 1.80 -18.49
N THR A 71 8.30 1.95 -17.71
CA THR A 71 7.91 3.28 -17.19
C THR A 71 8.84 3.78 -16.07
N PHE A 72 9.54 2.87 -15.39
CA PHE A 72 10.50 3.19 -14.32
C PHE A 72 11.93 3.26 -14.82
N GLU A 73 12.22 2.67 -15.98
CA GLU A 73 13.47 2.94 -16.68
C GLU A 73 13.52 4.44 -16.98
N GLN A 74 14.50 5.12 -16.37
CA GLN A 74 14.70 6.55 -16.57
C GLN A 74 14.76 6.80 -18.08
N ARG A 75 13.80 7.57 -18.61
CA ARG A 75 14.11 8.29 -19.85
C ARG A 75 15.28 9.17 -19.48
N ASP A 76 16.37 9.07 -20.23
CA ASP A 76 17.41 10.09 -20.31
C ASP A 76 16.78 11.41 -20.79
N ALA A 77 15.92 12.01 -19.96
CA ALA A 77 15.49 13.37 -20.08
C ALA A 77 16.69 14.16 -19.59
N GLY A 78 17.58 14.50 -20.53
CA GLY A 78 18.77 15.32 -20.27
C GLY A 78 18.47 16.35 -19.20
N PHE A 79 19.09 16.16 -18.05
CA PHE A 79 18.88 16.92 -16.81
C PHE A 79 19.56 18.29 -16.94
N ASN A 80 19.26 19.02 -18.03
CA ASN A 80 19.74 20.38 -18.34
C ASN A 80 18.61 21.42 -18.24
N ARG A 81 17.51 21.10 -17.55
CA ARG A 81 16.57 22.11 -17.07
C ARG A 81 16.58 22.11 -15.56
N SER A 82 17.36 23.05 -15.01
CA SER A 82 17.24 23.48 -13.63
C SER A 82 15.75 23.75 -13.33
N LEU A 83 15.15 22.94 -12.47
CA LEU A 83 13.83 23.19 -11.88
C LEU A 83 13.92 24.17 -10.70
N ILE A 84 15.06 24.81 -10.50
CA ILE A 84 15.23 25.91 -9.55
C ILE A 84 15.40 27.19 -10.35
N THR A 85 14.28 27.79 -10.76
CA THR A 85 14.24 29.25 -10.92
C THR A 85 14.11 29.80 -9.50
N SER A 86 15.26 30.03 -8.86
CA SER A 86 15.33 30.67 -7.54
C SER A 86 14.79 32.09 -7.68
N GLY A 87 13.52 32.27 -7.35
CA GLY A 87 12.83 33.56 -7.29
C GLY A 87 13.15 34.34 -6.02
N ILE A 88 14.39 34.33 -5.53
CA ILE A 88 14.81 35.17 -4.41
C ILE A 88 16.06 35.93 -4.82
N LYS A 89 15.89 37.17 -5.30
CA LYS A 89 16.96 38.15 -5.28
C LYS A 89 17.21 38.52 -3.81
N THR A 90 18.29 38.02 -3.23
CA THR A 90 18.86 38.62 -2.04
C THR A 90 19.56 39.91 -2.48
N ASN A 91 19.00 41.05 -2.06
CA ASN A 91 19.58 42.38 -2.18
C ASN A 91 20.86 42.50 -1.37
#